data_AF-A0A2E9RSE7-F1
#
_entry.id   AF-A0A2E9RSE7-F1
#
_cell.length_a   1.000
_cell.length_b   1.000
_cell.length_c   1.000
_cell.angle_alpha   90.00
_cell.angle_beta   90.00
_cell.angle_gamma   90.00
#
_symmetry.space_group_name_H-M   'P 1'
#
loop_
_entity.id
_entity.type
_entity.pdbx_description
1 polymer ?
#
loop_
_entity_poly.entity_id
_entity_poly.type
_entity_poly.pdbx_seq_one_letter_code
_entity_poly.pdbx_strand_id
1 'polypeptide(L)'
;MGKGSKNLSPILSHSEIFLLSRSSKSMKKNIISLLFVSMCMLSLPGRPAKFAKGIVDIGMVAEDLERTVKFYTDVVGLKEVKGFEASAEKATQFGLTDNQPAKVRVFVLGDAPGSARLKIMTFPKRPGTKPDQKFIHSTIGISYLTLRVSDMDDALARLKKAKVKTLGKTPASLGGKMRITVFHDPDGNFVELIGPVSE
;
A
#
# COMPACT_ATOMS: atom_id res chain seq x y z
N MET A 1 -17.36 -53.75 12.32
CA MET A 1 -18.77 -54.11 12.62
C MET A 1 -19.15 -53.50 13.96
N GLY A 2 -20.32 -52.82 14.02
CA GLY A 2 -20.94 -52.24 15.25
C GLY A 2 -20.48 -50.81 15.58
N LYS A 3 -21.11 -49.72 15.10
CA LYS A 3 -22.35 -49.07 15.60
C LYS A 3 -22.24 -48.72 17.09
N GLY A 4 -22.31 -47.49 17.59
CA GLY A 4 -23.07 -46.32 17.15
C GLY A 4 -24.31 -46.15 18.03
N SER A 5 -24.51 -44.92 18.54
CA SER A 5 -25.82 -44.26 18.77
C SER A 5 -26.50 -44.29 20.16
N LYS A 6 -26.62 -43.07 20.72
CA LYS A 6 -27.82 -42.40 21.33
C LYS A 6 -28.28 -42.86 22.72
N ASN A 7 -28.32 -41.97 23.73
CA ASN A 7 -29.15 -40.77 23.99
C ASN A 7 -30.43 -41.09 24.82
N LEU A 8 -30.69 -40.15 25.76
CA LEU A 8 -31.97 -39.76 26.39
C LEU A 8 -32.32 -40.35 27.78
N SER A 9 -32.17 -39.45 28.76
CA SER A 9 -33.01 -39.06 29.93
C SER A 9 -34.48 -39.50 29.97
N PRO A 10 -35.32 -39.09 30.97
CA PRO A 10 -35.10 -38.38 32.25
C PRO A 10 -35.81 -39.11 33.43
N ILE A 11 -35.94 -38.51 34.62
CA ILE A 11 -37.21 -38.36 35.38
C ILE A 11 -36.91 -37.58 36.70
N LEU A 12 -37.70 -36.53 36.92
CA LEU A 12 -37.82 -35.72 38.15
C LEU A 12 -38.97 -36.26 39.02
N SER A 13 -38.87 -36.22 40.36
CA SER A 13 -40.00 -35.96 41.30
C SER A 13 -39.47 -35.78 42.72
N HIS A 14 -39.60 -34.60 43.34
CA HIS A 14 -40.60 -34.21 44.35
C HIS A 14 -40.45 -34.85 45.75
N SER A 15 -40.12 -34.02 46.74
CA SER A 15 -40.41 -34.14 48.20
C SER A 15 -39.44 -33.17 48.94
N GLU A 16 -39.75 -32.25 49.84
CA GLU A 16 -40.96 -31.81 50.53
C GLU A 16 -40.77 -30.34 50.99
N ILE A 17 -41.89 -29.64 51.16
CA ILE A 17 -42.01 -28.35 51.84
C ILE A 17 -42.65 -28.65 53.21
N PHE A 18 -41.97 -28.41 54.33
CA PHE A 18 -42.60 -27.86 55.55
C PHE A 18 -41.62 -27.49 56.69
N LEU A 19 -41.72 -26.23 57.12
CA LEU A 19 -41.64 -25.69 58.49
C LEU A 19 -40.45 -25.99 59.42
N LEU A 20 -39.78 -24.91 59.86
CA LEU A 20 -40.00 -24.35 61.21
C LEU A 20 -39.30 -22.99 61.41
N SER A 21 -40.14 -21.97 61.54
CA SER A 21 -40.03 -20.79 62.39
C SER A 21 -38.88 -20.76 63.43
N ARG A 22 -37.99 -19.77 63.35
CA ARG A 22 -37.88 -18.70 64.38
C ARG A 22 -36.82 -17.65 64.02
N SER A 23 -37.28 -16.41 64.15
CA SER A 23 -36.57 -15.13 64.21
C SER A 23 -35.25 -15.14 65.01
N SER A 24 -34.20 -14.53 64.48
CA SER A 24 -33.31 -13.64 65.25
C SER A 24 -32.46 -12.75 64.34
N LYS A 25 -32.18 -11.55 64.82
CA LYS A 25 -31.69 -10.35 64.13
C LYS A 25 -30.21 -10.40 63.75
N SER A 26 -29.90 -9.61 62.71
CA SER A 26 -28.64 -8.84 62.53
C SER A 26 -27.39 -9.58 62.04
N MET A 27 -27.05 -9.37 60.77
CA MET A 27 -25.68 -9.00 60.39
C MET A 27 -25.67 -8.37 59.00
N LYS A 28 -25.49 -7.03 58.98
CA LYS A 28 -25.01 -6.31 57.81
C LYS A 28 -23.61 -6.85 57.49
N LYS A 29 -23.48 -7.70 56.47
CA LYS A 29 -22.18 -7.94 55.81
C LYS A 29 -22.22 -7.23 54.47
N ASN A 30 -21.66 -6.02 54.49
CA ASN A 30 -21.38 -5.21 53.33
C ASN A 30 -20.65 -6.08 52.30
N ILE A 31 -21.36 -6.41 51.23
CA ILE A 31 -20.75 -6.93 50.00
C ILE A 31 -19.91 -5.76 49.49
N ILE A 32 -18.62 -5.76 49.82
CA ILE A 32 -17.61 -5.00 49.10
C ILE A 32 -17.59 -5.64 47.71
N SER A 33 -18.52 -5.19 46.87
CA SER A 33 -18.47 -5.45 45.44
C SER A 33 -17.24 -4.72 44.95
N LEU A 34 -16.15 -5.48 44.84
CA LEU A 34 -14.93 -5.09 44.16
C LEU A 34 -15.31 -4.92 42.68
N LEU A 35 -15.92 -3.79 42.34
CA LEU A 35 -15.95 -3.28 40.98
C LEU A 35 -14.50 -3.00 40.63
N PHE A 36 -13.82 -4.02 40.12
CA PHE A 36 -12.77 -3.83 39.13
C PHE A 36 -13.45 -3.06 38.00
N VAL A 37 -13.38 -1.73 38.08
CA VAL A 37 -13.54 -0.86 36.92
C VAL A 37 -12.40 -1.28 36.00
N SER A 38 -12.67 -2.30 35.19
CA SER A 38 -11.94 -2.54 33.95
C SER A 38 -12.20 -1.30 33.12
N MET A 39 -11.41 -0.26 33.39
CA MET A 39 -11.23 0.89 32.55
C MET A 39 -10.52 0.33 31.32
N CYS A 40 -11.30 -0.37 30.48
CA CYS A 40 -10.98 -0.57 29.10
C CYS A 40 -10.74 0.84 28.58
N MET A 41 -9.46 1.20 28.49
CA MET A 41 -8.98 2.27 27.65
C MET A 41 -9.45 1.91 26.25
N LEU A 42 -10.69 2.28 25.92
CA LEU A 42 -11.14 2.37 24.54
C LEU A 42 -10.19 3.39 23.93
N SER A 43 -9.13 2.89 23.31
CA SER A 43 -8.28 3.68 22.43
C SER A 43 -9.20 4.13 21.31
N LEU A 44 -9.72 5.35 21.44
CA LEU A 44 -10.51 5.95 20.38
C LEU A 44 -9.63 5.88 19.13
N PRO A 45 -10.10 5.26 18.03
CA PRO A 45 -9.34 5.22 16.81
C PRO A 45 -8.98 6.66 16.45
N GLY A 46 -7.69 6.90 16.19
CA GLY A 46 -7.21 8.22 15.80
C GLY A 46 -8.08 8.75 14.66
N ARG A 47 -8.59 9.98 14.79
CA ARG A 47 -9.39 10.59 13.73
C ARG A 47 -8.57 10.62 12.45
N PRO A 48 -9.17 10.31 11.28
CA PRO A 48 -8.46 10.40 10.01
C PRO A 48 -7.91 11.82 9.83
N ALA A 49 -6.67 11.91 9.36
CA ALA A 49 -6.03 13.18 9.07
C ALA A 49 -6.79 13.91 7.94
N LYS A 50 -6.76 15.25 7.97
CA LYS A 50 -7.34 16.08 6.92
C LYS A 50 -6.28 16.35 5.86
N PHE A 51 -6.39 15.67 4.73
CA PHE A 51 -5.55 15.93 3.56
C PHE A 51 -6.21 16.97 2.65
N ALA A 52 -5.41 17.88 2.08
CA ALA A 52 -5.93 18.93 1.21
C ALA A 52 -6.37 18.40 -0.16
N LYS A 53 -5.79 17.29 -0.64
CA LYS A 53 -6.06 16.68 -1.95
C LYS A 53 -5.88 15.16 -1.88
N GLY A 54 -6.59 14.42 -2.72
CA GLY A 54 -6.42 12.97 -2.91
C GLY A 54 -5.28 12.59 -3.86
N ILE A 55 -4.20 13.37 -3.89
CA ILE A 55 -3.06 13.18 -4.81
C ILE A 55 -1.84 12.76 -3.99
N VAL A 56 -1.08 11.80 -4.51
CA VAL A 56 0.23 11.42 -3.98
C VAL A 56 1.31 11.83 -4.99
N ASP A 57 2.34 12.50 -4.48
CA ASP A 57 3.56 12.79 -5.22
C ASP A 57 4.64 11.78 -4.80
N ILE A 58 5.22 11.06 -5.76
CA ILE A 58 6.27 10.06 -5.54
C ILE A 58 7.59 10.64 -6.03
N GLY A 59 8.60 10.70 -5.16
CA GLY A 59 9.96 11.10 -5.52
C GLY A 59 10.84 9.87 -5.84
N MET A 60 11.60 9.96 -6.92
CA MET A 60 12.50 8.90 -7.37
C MET A 60 13.85 9.50 -7.78
N VAL A 61 14.92 8.91 -7.27
CA VAL A 61 16.29 9.24 -7.68
C VAL A 61 16.68 8.31 -8.82
N ALA A 62 17.09 8.90 -9.94
CA ALA A 62 17.58 8.20 -11.13
C ALA A 62 19.11 8.27 -11.21
N GLU A 63 19.73 7.24 -11.77
CA GLU A 63 21.17 7.24 -12.09
C GLU A 63 21.46 8.25 -13.21
N ASP A 64 20.65 8.21 -14.27
CA ASP A 64 20.72 9.12 -15.42
C ASP A 64 19.33 9.74 -15.64
N LEU A 65 19.25 11.05 -15.40
CA LEU A 65 17.98 11.77 -15.47
C LEU A 65 17.38 11.72 -16.88
N GLU A 66 18.16 11.97 -17.92
CA GLU A 66 17.60 12.08 -19.28
C GLU A 66 17.20 10.71 -19.84
N ARG A 67 17.97 9.66 -19.54
CA ARG A 67 17.61 8.27 -19.87
C ARG A 67 16.28 7.89 -19.21
N THR A 68 16.15 8.14 -17.91
CA THR A 68 14.97 7.75 -17.13
C THR A 68 13.76 8.60 -17.51
N VAL A 69 13.93 9.91 -17.74
CA VAL A 69 12.86 10.78 -18.26
C VAL A 69 12.37 10.29 -19.62
N LYS A 70 13.28 10.02 -20.56
CA LYS A 70 12.91 9.50 -21.88
C LYS A 70 12.14 8.20 -21.80
N PHE A 71 12.53 7.30 -20.89
CA PHE A 71 11.79 6.06 -20.65
C PHE A 71 10.35 6.32 -20.17
N TYR A 72 10.18 7.16 -19.13
CA TYR A 72 8.85 7.42 -18.58
C TYR A 72 7.96 8.23 -19.54
N THR A 73 8.53 9.06 -20.39
CA THR A 73 7.77 9.80 -21.41
C THR A 73 7.48 8.95 -22.64
N ASP A 74 8.50 8.42 -23.31
CA ASP A 74 8.35 7.80 -24.64
C ASP A 74 7.87 6.35 -24.57
N VAL A 75 8.24 5.62 -23.52
CA VAL A 75 7.96 4.18 -23.39
C VAL A 75 6.71 3.98 -22.53
N VAL A 76 6.71 4.52 -21.32
CA VAL A 76 5.56 4.39 -20.40
C VAL A 76 4.40 5.28 -20.87
N GLY A 77 4.68 6.49 -21.36
CA GLY A 77 3.66 7.42 -21.88
C GLY A 77 3.23 8.50 -20.89
N LEU A 78 4.03 8.80 -19.86
CA LEU A 78 3.72 9.88 -18.92
C LEU A 78 3.93 11.25 -19.54
N LYS A 79 3.03 12.19 -19.23
CA LYS A 79 3.14 13.57 -19.67
C LYS A 79 4.03 14.35 -18.70
N GLU A 80 5.08 14.96 -19.23
CA GLU A 80 5.87 15.91 -18.46
C GLU A 80 5.10 17.22 -18.25
N VAL A 81 5.17 17.74 -17.03
CA VAL A 81 4.67 19.05 -16.64
C VAL A 81 5.80 19.88 -16.02
N LYS A 82 5.55 21.17 -15.79
CA LYS A 82 6.54 22.08 -15.23
C LYS A 82 7.17 21.51 -13.95
N GLY A 83 8.47 21.26 -14.04
CA GLY A 83 9.32 20.87 -12.92
C GLY A 83 9.77 22.07 -12.09
N PHE A 84 10.74 21.84 -11.22
CA PHE A 84 11.33 22.88 -10.38
C PHE A 84 12.76 22.54 -10.00
N GLU A 85 13.49 23.56 -9.56
CA GLU A 85 14.85 23.43 -9.06
C GLU A 85 14.91 23.96 -7.63
N ALA A 86 15.74 23.33 -6.81
CA ALA A 86 16.09 23.79 -5.48
C ALA A 86 17.61 23.94 -5.39
N SER A 87 18.06 25.08 -4.85
CA SER A 87 19.47 25.26 -4.52
C SER A 87 19.90 24.27 -3.43
N ALA A 88 21.21 24.05 -3.30
CA ALA A 88 21.75 23.14 -2.28
C ALA A 88 21.33 23.55 -0.87
N GLU A 89 21.33 24.87 -0.60
CA GLU A 89 20.94 25.42 0.69
C GLU A 89 19.47 25.14 0.98
N LYS A 90 18.57 25.40 0.02
CA LYS A 90 17.14 25.15 0.18
C LYS A 90 16.82 23.66 0.33
N ALA A 91 17.40 22.81 -0.51
CA ALA A 91 17.17 21.38 -0.44
C ALA A 91 17.67 20.76 0.89
N THR A 92 18.78 21.29 1.42
CA THR A 92 19.30 20.92 2.75
C THR A 92 18.43 21.44 3.87
N GLN A 93 17.94 22.69 3.76
CA GLN A 93 17.01 23.26 4.73
C GLN A 93 15.70 22.45 4.82
N PHE A 94 15.27 21.82 3.73
CA PHE A 94 14.13 20.89 3.73
C PHE A 94 14.46 19.49 4.28
N GLY A 95 15.72 19.22 4.63
CA GLY A 95 16.17 17.93 5.15
C GLY A 95 16.26 16.82 4.10
N LEU A 96 16.27 17.15 2.81
CA LEU A 96 16.22 16.17 1.72
C LEU A 96 17.59 15.80 1.16
N THR A 97 18.57 16.68 1.32
CA THR A 97 19.89 16.53 0.69
C THR A 97 21.00 16.92 1.65
N ASP A 98 22.15 16.26 1.53
CA ASP A 98 23.39 16.67 2.20
C ASP A 98 24.11 17.75 1.38
N ASN A 99 23.59 18.98 1.33
CA ASN A 99 24.17 20.10 0.58
C ASN A 99 24.34 19.83 -0.93
N GLN A 100 23.34 19.23 -1.56
CA GLN A 100 23.28 19.02 -3.01
C GLN A 100 22.09 19.76 -3.62
N PRO A 101 22.26 20.44 -4.77
CA PRO A 101 21.11 21.02 -5.48
C PRO A 101 20.26 19.89 -6.07
N ALA A 102 18.97 20.16 -6.26
CA ALA A 102 18.05 19.22 -6.88
C ALA A 102 17.34 19.87 -8.07
N LYS A 103 17.47 19.25 -9.25
CA LYS A 103 16.62 19.51 -10.41
C LYS A 103 15.58 18.41 -10.49
N VAL A 104 14.31 18.79 -10.39
CA VAL A 104 13.18 17.86 -10.32
C VAL A 104 12.33 18.00 -11.57
N ARG A 105 12.29 16.93 -12.36
CA ARG A 105 11.38 16.75 -13.51
C ARG A 105 10.09 16.11 -13.00
N VAL A 106 8.93 16.54 -13.49
CA VAL A 106 7.64 16.08 -12.93
C VAL A 106 6.71 15.55 -14.02
N PHE A 107 6.10 14.41 -13.76
CA PHE A 107 5.27 13.66 -14.70
C PHE A 107 3.90 13.33 -14.12
N VAL A 108 2.89 13.29 -14.98
CA VAL A 108 1.51 12.94 -14.67
C VAL A 108 0.96 11.92 -15.68
N LEU A 109 -0.16 11.27 -15.35
CA LEU A 109 -0.81 10.25 -16.19
C LEU A 109 -1.59 10.83 -17.40
N GLY A 110 -1.34 12.10 -17.74
CA GLY A 110 -2.06 12.84 -18.77
C GLY A 110 -2.73 14.10 -18.20
N ASP A 111 -3.86 14.48 -18.77
CA ASP A 111 -4.57 15.73 -18.44
C ASP A 111 -5.65 15.56 -17.35
N ALA A 112 -5.79 14.36 -16.79
CA ALA A 112 -6.78 14.08 -15.75
C ALA A 112 -6.48 14.92 -14.48
N PRO A 113 -7.45 15.73 -13.99
CA PRO A 113 -7.31 16.44 -12.73
C PRO A 113 -7.03 15.46 -11.59
N GLY A 114 -6.14 15.83 -10.67
CA GLY A 114 -5.86 14.99 -9.52
C GLY A 114 -4.98 13.77 -9.80
N SER A 115 -4.28 13.73 -10.93
CA SER A 115 -3.31 12.67 -11.22
C SER A 115 -2.16 12.65 -10.21
N ALA A 116 -1.77 11.44 -9.79
CA ALA A 116 -0.52 11.22 -9.06
C ALA A 116 0.67 11.79 -9.85
N ARG A 117 1.70 12.25 -9.13
CA ARG A 117 2.86 12.89 -9.74
C ARG A 117 4.10 12.06 -9.49
N LEU A 118 4.79 11.67 -10.55
CA LEU A 118 6.13 11.10 -10.44
C LEU A 118 7.15 12.23 -10.58
N LYS A 119 8.02 12.38 -9.58
CA LYS A 119 9.09 13.37 -9.54
C LYS A 119 10.42 12.66 -9.68
N ILE A 120 11.18 13.00 -10.72
CA ILE A 120 12.45 12.35 -11.03
C ILE A 120 13.57 13.37 -10.86
N MET A 121 14.60 13.00 -10.11
CA MET A 121 15.80 13.81 -9.89
C MET A 121 17.06 12.94 -9.94
N THR A 122 18.23 13.55 -10.06
CA THR A 122 19.52 12.86 -9.99
C THR A 122 20.53 13.66 -9.16
N PHE A 123 21.53 12.97 -8.61
CA PHE A 123 22.59 13.55 -7.78
C PHE A 123 23.96 13.04 -8.26
N PRO A 124 24.50 13.55 -9.37
CA PRO A 124 25.68 12.97 -10.03
C PRO A 124 26.97 13.09 -9.19
N LYS A 125 27.05 14.08 -8.30
CA LYS A 125 28.19 14.25 -7.37
C LYS A 125 28.18 13.25 -6.21
N ARG A 126 27.01 12.69 -5.90
CA ARG A 126 26.80 11.69 -4.85
C ARG A 126 25.71 10.70 -5.31
N PRO A 127 26.02 9.83 -6.27
CA PRO A 127 25.04 8.92 -6.83
C PRO A 127 24.54 7.96 -5.74
N GLY A 128 23.24 7.65 -5.80
CA GLY A 128 22.64 6.65 -4.91
C GLY A 128 23.08 5.23 -5.26
N THR A 129 22.92 4.32 -4.31
CA THR A 129 23.10 2.88 -4.55
C THR A 129 21.86 2.30 -5.22
N LYS A 130 22.05 1.43 -6.23
CA LYS A 130 20.93 0.70 -6.85
C LYS A 130 20.33 -0.29 -5.86
N PRO A 131 18.99 -0.33 -5.69
CA PRO A 131 18.34 -1.30 -4.82
C PRO A 131 18.46 -2.73 -5.37
N ASP A 132 18.50 -3.75 -4.50
CA ASP A 132 18.29 -5.12 -4.95
C ASP A 132 16.79 -5.30 -5.25
N GLN A 133 16.47 -5.30 -6.53
CA GLN A 133 15.12 -5.51 -7.06
C GLN A 133 15.04 -6.83 -7.84
N LYS A 134 15.80 -7.86 -7.43
CA LYS A 134 15.59 -9.21 -7.97
C LYS A 134 14.19 -9.73 -7.65
N PHE A 135 13.70 -9.43 -6.44
CA PHE A 135 12.34 -9.68 -6.00
C PHE A 135 11.81 -8.47 -5.22
N ILE A 136 10.50 -8.23 -5.25
CA ILE A 136 9.87 -7.09 -4.57
C ILE A 136 10.10 -7.04 -3.05
N HIS A 137 10.48 -8.17 -2.43
CA HIS A 137 10.73 -8.32 -1.01
C HIS A 137 12.23 -8.33 -0.66
N SER A 138 13.12 -8.16 -1.65
CA SER A 138 14.57 -8.10 -1.43
C SER A 138 14.99 -6.85 -0.65
N THR A 139 14.25 -5.75 -0.79
CA THR A 139 14.53 -4.47 -0.14
C THR A 139 13.25 -3.92 0.51
N ILE A 140 13.31 -3.46 1.76
CA ILE A 140 12.22 -2.75 2.42
C ILE A 140 12.10 -1.33 1.83
N GLY A 141 10.91 -0.93 1.41
CA GLY A 141 10.65 0.40 0.88
C GLY A 141 9.52 0.43 -0.15
N ILE A 142 9.52 1.44 -1.02
CA ILE A 142 8.63 1.49 -2.18
C ILE A 142 9.11 0.42 -3.17
N SER A 143 8.29 -0.61 -3.39
CA SER A 143 8.71 -1.78 -4.16
C SER A 143 8.35 -1.71 -5.65
N TYR A 144 7.27 -1.03 -6.03
CA TYR A 144 6.81 -0.97 -7.42
C TYR A 144 5.94 0.24 -7.70
N LEU A 145 5.86 0.62 -8.98
CA LEU A 145 4.92 1.62 -9.51
C LEU A 145 3.88 0.92 -10.40
N THR A 146 2.62 0.91 -9.96
CA THR A 146 1.51 0.36 -10.76
C THR A 146 0.77 1.49 -11.48
N LEU A 147 0.67 1.40 -12.80
CA LEU A 147 -0.03 2.35 -13.65
C LEU A 147 -1.19 1.66 -14.37
N ARG A 148 -2.34 2.32 -14.40
CA ARG A 148 -3.52 1.81 -15.10
C ARG A 148 -3.58 2.37 -16.51
N VAL A 149 -3.56 1.49 -17.51
CA VAL A 149 -3.65 1.87 -18.93
C VAL A 149 -5.03 1.52 -19.47
N SER A 150 -5.54 2.34 -20.37
CA SER A 150 -6.81 2.08 -21.08
C SER A 150 -6.65 1.10 -22.24
N ASP A 151 -5.42 0.91 -22.73
CA ASP A 151 -5.08 0.05 -23.86
C ASP A 151 -3.74 -0.64 -23.57
N MET A 152 -3.80 -1.95 -23.29
CA MET A 152 -2.61 -2.75 -23.03
C MET A 152 -1.82 -3.07 -24.31
N ASP A 153 -2.48 -3.16 -25.47
CA ASP A 153 -1.81 -3.54 -26.72
C ASP A 153 -0.89 -2.42 -27.21
N ASP A 154 -1.36 -1.17 -27.15
CA ASP A 154 -0.57 0.02 -27.43
C ASP A 154 0.61 0.16 -26.45
N ALA A 155 0.37 -0.11 -25.15
CA ALA A 155 1.44 -0.11 -24.15
C ALA A 155 2.51 -1.19 -24.44
N LEU A 156 2.10 -2.41 -24.77
CA LEU A 156 3.01 -3.49 -25.16
C LEU A 156 3.77 -3.17 -26.44
N ALA A 157 3.15 -2.51 -27.41
CA ALA A 157 3.81 -2.08 -28.63
C ALA A 157 4.95 -1.08 -28.35
N ARG A 158 4.75 -0.10 -27.45
CA ARG A 158 5.81 0.82 -27.01
C ARG A 158 6.95 0.09 -26.30
N LEU A 159 6.63 -0.81 -25.37
CA LEU A 159 7.63 -1.62 -24.67
C LEU A 159 8.48 -2.44 -25.65
N LYS A 160 7.82 -3.10 -26.61
CA LYS A 160 8.48 -3.90 -27.65
C LYS A 160 9.39 -3.04 -28.55
N LYS A 161 8.89 -1.87 -29.00
CA LYS A 161 9.67 -0.92 -29.81
C LYS A 161 10.93 -0.45 -29.08
N ALA A 162 10.82 -0.19 -27.77
CA ALA A 162 11.92 0.18 -26.91
C ALA A 162 12.82 -0.99 -26.46
N LYS A 163 12.52 -2.22 -26.90
CA LYS A 163 13.23 -3.46 -26.53
C LYS A 163 13.24 -3.71 -25.01
N VAL A 164 12.20 -3.28 -24.31
CA VAL A 164 12.05 -3.54 -22.87
C VAL A 164 11.67 -5.01 -22.68
N LYS A 165 12.44 -5.70 -21.83
CA LYS A 165 12.15 -7.08 -21.46
C LYS A 165 11.07 -7.09 -20.38
N THR A 166 9.96 -7.78 -20.65
CA THR A 166 8.95 -8.06 -19.63
C THR A 166 9.41 -9.18 -18.69
N LEU A 167 8.84 -9.18 -17.49
CA LEU A 167 9.13 -10.13 -16.43
C LEU A 167 8.02 -11.15 -16.29
N GLY A 168 8.39 -12.32 -15.78
CA GLY A 168 7.47 -13.45 -15.61
C GLY A 168 6.82 -13.87 -16.93
N LYS A 169 5.64 -14.49 -16.85
CA LYS A 169 4.80 -14.82 -18.00
C LYS A 169 3.75 -13.70 -18.19
N THR A 170 4.19 -12.51 -18.58
CA THR A 170 3.32 -11.36 -18.80
C THR A 170 3.23 -10.92 -20.27
N PRO A 171 2.08 -10.38 -20.75
CA PRO A 171 0.87 -10.00 -20.02
C PRO A 171 0.10 -11.20 -19.43
N ALA A 172 -0.17 -11.18 -18.13
CA ALA A 172 -0.90 -12.24 -17.43
C ALA A 172 -2.36 -11.84 -17.21
N SER A 173 -3.28 -12.81 -17.26
CA SER A 173 -4.71 -12.56 -17.02
C SER A 173 -4.99 -12.20 -15.56
N LEU A 174 -5.74 -11.12 -15.35
CA LEU A 174 -6.38 -10.77 -14.09
C LEU A 174 -7.90 -11.05 -14.11
N GLY A 175 -8.37 -11.80 -15.12
CA GLY A 175 -9.80 -12.04 -15.37
C GLY A 175 -10.35 -11.18 -16.52
N GLY A 176 -11.25 -11.77 -17.31
CA GLY A 176 -11.79 -11.13 -18.52
C GLY A 176 -10.68 -10.65 -19.44
N LYS A 177 -10.75 -9.38 -19.86
CA LYS A 177 -9.71 -8.73 -20.69
C LYS A 177 -8.60 -8.07 -19.89
N MET A 178 -8.73 -7.95 -18.57
CA MET A 178 -7.71 -7.27 -17.78
C MET A 178 -6.42 -8.07 -17.77
N ARG A 179 -5.31 -7.39 -18.02
CA ARG A 179 -3.96 -7.94 -18.00
C ARG A 179 -3.07 -7.15 -17.06
N ILE A 180 -2.05 -7.83 -16.55
CA ILE A 180 -0.90 -7.23 -15.89
C ILE A 180 0.37 -7.50 -16.68
N THR A 181 1.16 -6.45 -16.93
CA THR A 181 2.49 -6.51 -17.52
C THR A 181 3.50 -5.93 -16.56
N VAL A 182 4.56 -6.68 -16.26
CA VAL A 182 5.59 -6.26 -15.30
C VAL A 182 6.93 -6.14 -16.02
N PHE A 183 7.70 -5.10 -15.74
CA PHE A 183 9.04 -4.87 -16.29
C PHE A 183 9.86 -3.98 -15.36
N HIS A 184 11.14 -3.80 -15.68
CA HIS A 184 11.99 -2.83 -14.99
C HIS A 184 12.11 -1.53 -15.79
N ASP A 185 12.17 -0.41 -15.07
CA ASP A 185 12.67 0.85 -15.61
C ASP A 185 14.21 0.80 -15.83
N PRO A 186 14.84 1.87 -16.35
CA PRO A 186 16.28 1.89 -16.61
C PRO A 186 17.16 1.72 -15.35
N ASP A 187 16.62 2.02 -14.17
CA ASP A 187 17.34 1.96 -12.90
C ASP A 187 17.03 0.68 -12.11
N GLY A 188 16.15 -0.19 -12.64
CA GLY A 188 15.81 -1.49 -12.09
C GLY A 188 14.56 -1.52 -11.21
N ASN A 189 13.80 -0.43 -11.14
CA ASN A 189 12.56 -0.39 -10.36
C ASN A 189 11.46 -1.20 -11.06
N PHE A 190 10.65 -1.92 -10.29
CA PHE A 190 9.48 -2.60 -10.83
C PHE A 190 8.43 -1.59 -11.29
N VAL A 191 7.97 -1.77 -12.53
CA VAL A 191 6.83 -1.07 -13.10
C VAL A 191 5.80 -2.09 -13.53
N GLU A 192 4.56 -1.85 -13.13
CA GLU A 192 3.40 -2.66 -13.53
C GLU A 192 2.46 -1.81 -14.37
N LEU A 193 2.01 -2.36 -15.49
CA LEU A 193 0.88 -1.85 -16.24
C LEU A 193 -0.31 -2.77 -16.04
N ILE A 194 -1.45 -2.21 -15.66
CA ILE A 194 -2.72 -2.94 -15.55
C ILE A 194 -3.74 -2.29 -16.48
N GLY A 195 -4.29 -3.07 -17.40
CA GLY A 195 -5.22 -2.54 -18.40
C GLY A 195 -5.90 -3.65 -19.21
N PRO A 196 -6.95 -3.34 -19.95
CA PRO A 196 -7.58 -4.29 -20.85
C PRO A 196 -6.72 -4.49 -22.12
N VAL A 197 -6.74 -5.69 -22.68
CA VAL A 197 -6.39 -5.91 -24.10
C VAL A 197 -7.61 -5.66 -24.99
N SER A 198 -7.38 -5.43 -26.28
CA SER A 198 -8.42 -5.35 -27.32
C SER A 198 -9.24 -6.65 -27.39
N GLU A 199 -10.44 -6.58 -27.98
CA GLU A 199 -11.22 -7.80 -28.33
C GLU A 199 -10.42 -8.75 -29.23
#